data_AF-A0A3D2ESA3-F1
#
_entry.id   AF-A0A3D2ESA3-F1
#
_cell.length_a   1.000
_cell.length_b   1.000
_cell.length_c   1.000
_cell.angle_alpha   90.00
_cell.angle_beta   90.00
_cell.angle_gamma   90.00
#
_symmetry.space_group_name_H-M   'P 1'
#
loop_
_entity.id
_entity.type
_entity.pdbx_description
1 polymer ?
#
loop_
_entity_poly.entity_id
_entity_poly.type
_entity_poly.pdbx_seq_one_letter_code
_entity_poly.pdbx_strand_id
1 'polypeptide(L)' 'MSSGFSHFDDSGNAIMVDVSDKPETRREAVAEALVRCKAETLGLIREGGVKKGDVLSVARLAGIMGAK' A
#
# COMPACT_ATOMS: atom_id res chain seq x y z
N MET A 1 24.19 -9.07 18.69
CA MET A 1 23.01 -8.23 18.42
C MET A 1 22.02 -9.14 17.72
N SER A 2 20.96 -9.53 18.42
CA SER A 2 19.97 -10.49 17.92
C SER A 2 19.35 -9.97 16.62
N SER A 3 19.56 -10.70 15.54
CA SER A 3 18.86 -10.58 14.27
C SER A 3 17.41 -11.07 14.45
N GLY A 4 16.63 -10.32 15.25
CA GLY A 4 15.24 -10.64 15.61
C GLY A 4 14.25 -9.66 14.99
N PHE A 5 12.99 -10.08 14.83
CA PHE A 5 11.92 -9.20 14.37
C PHE A 5 11.62 -8.13 15.43
N SER A 6 11.51 -6.86 15.02
CA SER A 6 11.20 -5.77 15.96
C SER A 6 9.72 -5.67 16.33
N HIS A 7 8.82 -6.20 15.52
CA HIS A 7 7.37 -6.07 15.69
C HIS A 7 6.73 -7.29 16.39
N PHE A 8 7.54 -8.18 16.97
CA PHE A 8 7.07 -9.36 17.67
C PHE A 8 7.75 -9.48 19.03
N ASP A 9 7.02 -9.93 20.05
CA ASP A 9 7.58 -10.29 21.35
C ASP A 9 8.26 -11.67 21.31
N ASP A 10 8.91 -12.06 22.42
CA ASP A 10 9.58 -13.37 22.55
C ASP A 10 8.61 -14.57 22.49
N SER A 11 7.31 -14.34 22.63
CA SER A 11 6.26 -15.34 22.50
C SER A 11 5.66 -15.40 21.08
N GLY A 12 6.11 -14.54 20.16
CA GLY A 12 5.62 -14.45 18.78
C GLY A 12 4.33 -13.64 18.61
N ASN A 13 3.88 -12.90 19.63
CA ASN A 13 2.74 -12.00 19.49
C ASN A 13 3.18 -10.69 18.83
N ALA A 14 2.31 -10.12 17.98
CA ALA A 14 2.57 -8.83 17.37
C ALA A 14 2.54 -7.70 18.43
N ILE A 15 3.55 -6.83 18.41
CA ILE A 15 3.66 -5.67 19.29
C ILE A 15 3.95 -4.40 18.49
N MET A 16 3.52 -3.25 19.01
CA MET A 16 3.91 -1.96 18.47
C MET A 16 5.26 -1.55 19.05
N VAL A 17 6.23 -1.23 18.19
CA VAL A 17 7.56 -0.79 18.61
C VAL A 17 7.47 0.61 19.20
N ASP A 18 7.98 0.79 20.42
CA ASP A 18 8.14 2.13 20.98
C ASP A 18 9.19 2.92 20.18
N VAL A 19 8.80 4.10 19.72
CA VAL A 19 9.62 5.01 18.93
C VAL A 19 9.72 6.40 19.57
N SER A 20 9.28 6.55 20.83
CA SER A 20 9.17 7.85 21.51
C SER A 20 10.49 8.60 21.63
N ASP A 21 11.60 7.89 21.82
CA ASP A 21 12.95 8.49 21.91
C ASP A 21 13.57 8.85 20.55
N LYS A 22 12.91 8.50 19.43
CA LYS A 22 13.45 8.79 18.10
C LYS A 22 13.15 10.26 17.73
N PRO A 23 14.15 11.02 17.26
CA PRO A 23 13.93 12.40 16.87
C PRO A 23 13.03 12.50 15.62
N GLU A 24 12.14 13.49 15.64
CA GLU A 24 11.32 13.82 14.48
C GLU A 24 12.19 14.29 13.31
N THR A 25 11.92 13.73 12.13
CA THR A 25 12.66 13.99 10.90
C THR A 25 11.70 13.92 9.72
N ARG A 26 11.97 14.67 8.64
CA ARG A 26 11.21 14.54 7.40
C ARG A 26 11.57 13.21 6.73
N ARG A 27 10.56 12.38 6.48
CA ARG A 27 10.71 11.06 5.86
C ARG A 27 9.83 10.96 4.62
N GLU A 28 10.32 10.25 3.61
CA GLU A 28 9.63 9.98 2.36
C GLU A 28 9.81 8.50 2.00
N ALA A 29 8.79 7.91 1.42
CA ALA A 29 8.81 6.53 0.93
C ALA A 29 8.06 6.44 -0.40
N VAL A 30 8.56 5.60 -1.30
CA VAL A 30 7.96 5.32 -2.62
C VAL A 30 7.70 3.82 -2.71
N ALA A 31 6.51 3.43 -3.17
CA ALA A 31 6.12 2.05 -3.40
C ALA A 31 5.37 1.92 -4.73
N GLU A 32 5.42 0.74 -5.33
CA GLU A 32 4.71 0.41 -6.57
C GLU A 32 3.95 -0.91 -6.43
N ALA A 33 2.93 -1.09 -7.27
CA ALA A 33 2.13 -2.31 -7.32
C ALA A 33 1.67 -2.60 -8.76
N LEU A 34 1.42 -3.88 -9.05
CA LEU A 34 0.94 -4.33 -10.35
C LEU A 34 -0.30 -5.21 -10.18
N VAL A 35 -1.34 -4.90 -10.97
CA VAL A 35 -2.57 -5.71 -11.05
C VAL A 35 -2.57 -6.45 -12.38
N ARG A 36 -2.39 -7.78 -12.33
CA ARG A 36 -2.51 -8.63 -13.52
C ARG A 36 -3.98 -8.83 -13.86
N CYS A 37 -4.35 -8.57 -15.10
CA CYS A 37 -5.69 -8.80 -15.63
C CYS A 37 -5.62 -9.39 -17.04
N LYS A 38 -6.77 -9.80 -17.59
CA LYS A 38 -6.84 -10.28 -18.96
C LYS A 38 -6.63 -9.13 -19.95
N ALA A 39 -6.13 -9.44 -21.15
CA ALA A 39 -5.86 -8.42 -22.17
C ALA A 39 -7.13 -7.63 -22.55
N GLU A 40 -8.29 -8.29 -22.59
CA GLU A 40 -9.58 -7.66 -22.89
C GLU A 40 -9.99 -6.68 -21.80
N THR A 41 -9.68 -6.97 -20.53
CA THR A 41 -9.93 -6.04 -19.42
C THR A 41 -9.09 -4.78 -19.56
N LEU A 42 -7.81 -4.92 -19.90
CA LEU A 42 -6.94 -3.77 -20.14
C LEU A 42 -7.41 -2.93 -21.34
N GLY A 43 -7.87 -3.58 -22.41
CA GLY A 43 -8.48 -2.92 -23.57
C GLY A 43 -9.68 -2.07 -23.18
N LEU A 44 -10.65 -2.65 -22.45
CA LEU A 44 -11.83 -1.95 -21.97
C LEU A 44 -11.50 -0.74 -21.08
N ILE A 45 -10.49 -0.86 -20.22
CA ILE A 45 -10.04 0.24 -19.37
C ILE A 45 -9.49 1.39 -20.22
N ARG A 46 -8.67 1.09 -21.23
CA ARG A 46 -8.07 2.10 -22.12
C ARG A 46 -9.10 2.81 -22.99
N GLU A 47 -10.13 2.10 -23.42
CA GLU A 47 -11.21 2.64 -24.25
C GLU A 47 -12.30 3.36 -23.43
N GLY A 48 -12.23 3.32 -22.09
CA GLY A 48 -13.27 3.87 -21.22
C GLY A 48 -14.59 3.08 -21.25
N GLY A 49 -14.60 1.86 -21.79
CA GLY A 49 -15.78 1.02 -21.98
C GLY A 49 -16.19 0.22 -20.73
N VAL A 50 -15.62 0.51 -19.56
CA VAL A 50 -15.91 -0.23 -18.33
C VAL A 50 -17.29 0.19 -17.79
N LYS A 51 -18.20 -0.77 -17.64
CA LYS A 51 -19.57 -0.53 -17.12
C LYS A 51 -19.63 0.19 -15.77
N LYS A 52 -18.57 0.09 -14.97
CA LYS A 52 -18.44 0.72 -13.64
C LYS A 52 -17.92 2.17 -13.69
N GLY A 53 -17.68 2.72 -14.88
CA GLY A 53 -17.10 4.05 -15.07
C GLY A 53 -15.57 4.05 -15.07
N ASP A 54 -14.97 5.21 -14.77
CA ASP A 54 -13.53 5.41 -14.75
C ASP A 54 -12.86 4.73 -13.55
N VAL A 55 -12.35 3.52 -13.78
CA VAL A 55 -11.72 2.71 -12.74
C VAL A 55 -10.36 3.24 -12.28
N LEU A 56 -9.62 3.99 -13.11
CA LEU A 56 -8.29 4.48 -12.75
C LEU A 56 -8.39 5.70 -11.82
N SER A 57 -9.33 6.60 -12.09
CA SER A 57 -9.61 7.73 -11.21
C SER A 57 -10.11 7.26 -9.85
N VAL A 58 -11.01 6.28 -9.82
CA VAL A 58 -11.49 5.65 -8.57
C VAL A 58 -10.34 4.97 -7.82
N ALA A 59 -9.47 4.21 -8.51
CA ALA A 59 -8.32 3.55 -7.88
C ALA A 59 -7.33 4.56 -7.28
N ARG A 60 -7.09 5.69 -7.94
CA ARG A 60 -6.24 6.78 -7.43
C ARG A 60 -6.82 7.37 -6.14
N LEU A 61 -8.11 7.69 -6.12
CA LEU A 61 -8.77 8.22 -4.94
C LEU A 61 -8.72 7.22 -3.77
N ALA A 62 -9.01 5.95 -4.05
CA ALA A 62 -8.93 4.88 -3.07
C ALA A 62 -7.49 4.73 -2.52
N GLY A 63 -6.46 4.86 -3.36
CA GLY A 63 -5.06 4.82 -2.92
C GLY A 63 -4.69 5.98 -1.99
N ILE A 64 -5.16 7.20 -2.28
CA ILE A 64 -4.92 8.37 -1.42
C ILE A 64 -5.64 8.22 -0.07
N MET A 65 -6.88 7.73 -0.08
CA MET A 65 -7.65 7.54 1.15
C MET A 65 -7.14 6.37 1.97
N GLY A 66 -6.70 5.27 1.35
CA GLY A 66 -6.19 4.10 2.05
C GLY A 66 -4.80 4.28 2.65
N ALA A 67 -4.07 5.34 2.27
CA ALA A 67 -2.78 5.69 2.86
C ALA A 67 -2.91 6.46 4.20
N LYS A 68 -4.13 6.89 4.56
CA LYS A 68 -4.44 7.69 5.75
C LYS A 68 -5.41 6.95 6.65
#